data_AF-A0A0L8FSM7-F1
#
_entry.id   AF-A0A0L8FSM7-F1
#
_cell.length_a   1.000
_cell.length_b   1.000
_cell.length_c   1.000
_cell.angle_alpha   90.00
_cell.angle_beta   90.00
_cell.angle_gamma   90.00
#
_symmetry.space_group_name_H-M   'P 1'
#
loop_
_entity.id
_entity.type
_entity.pdbx_description
1 polymer ?
#
loop_
_entity_poly.entity_id
_entity_poly.type
_entity_poly.pdbx_seq_one_letter_code
_entity_poly.pdbx_strand_id
1 'polypeptide(L)'
;MEPSGSGGSNRVLRPSSHMMEGVGARVVRGPDWKWGKQDGGEGHLGTVRNFESPEEVVVVWDNGTAANYRCSGSYDLRVQDSAPT
;
A
#
# COMPACT_ATOMS: atom_id res chain seq x y z
N MET A 1 -2.85 23.39 48.61
CA MET A 1 -1.79 23.70 47.64
C MET A 1 -1.96 22.71 46.51
N GLU A 2 -2.10 23.22 45.29
CA GLU A 2 -2.70 22.57 44.10
C GLU A 2 -1.85 21.42 43.51
N PRO A 3 -2.45 20.47 42.77
CA PRO A 3 -1.70 19.57 41.90
C PRO A 3 -1.57 20.18 40.49
N SER A 4 -0.37 20.65 40.13
CA SER A 4 -0.04 21.09 38.78
C SER A 4 0.31 19.88 37.90
N GLY A 5 -0.51 19.64 36.88
CA GLY A 5 -0.30 18.57 35.90
C GLY A 5 0.82 18.87 34.88
N SER A 6 1.14 17.84 34.10
CA SER A 6 1.36 17.98 32.65
C SER A 6 1.36 16.61 32.01
N GLY A 7 0.46 16.45 31.03
CA GLY A 7 0.33 15.25 30.22
C GLY A 7 1.59 15.01 29.41
N GLY A 8 2.27 13.90 29.70
CA GLY A 8 3.14 13.25 28.74
C GLY A 8 2.29 12.28 27.94
N SER A 9 1.79 12.72 26.79
CA SER A 9 1.20 11.83 25.78
C SER A 9 2.18 10.71 25.49
N ASN A 10 1.93 9.54 26.07
CA ASN A 10 2.66 8.32 25.79
C ASN A 10 2.25 7.88 24.38
N ARG A 11 2.73 8.60 23.36
CA ARG A 11 2.65 8.18 21.96
C ARG A 11 3.57 6.98 21.88
N VAL A 12 2.98 5.82 22.17
CA VAL A 12 3.43 4.52 21.68
C VAL A 12 3.93 4.79 20.27
N LEU A 13 5.20 4.50 19.99
CA LEU A 13 5.73 4.52 18.64
C LEU A 13 4.96 3.42 17.90
N ARG A 14 3.76 3.74 17.45
CA ARG A 14 3.00 2.91 16.53
C ARG A 14 3.97 2.77 15.36
N PRO A 15 4.37 1.55 14.96
CA PRO A 15 5.05 1.41 13.68
C PRO A 15 4.17 2.17 12.69
N SER A 16 4.79 3.12 11.99
CA SER A 16 4.17 4.16 11.18
C SER A 16 2.88 3.63 10.56
N SER A 17 1.74 3.99 11.16
CA SER A 17 0.44 3.34 10.92
C SER A 17 -0.11 3.57 9.50
N HIS A 18 0.67 4.21 8.63
CA HIS A 18 0.33 4.55 7.25
C HIS A 18 0.89 3.51 6.25
N MET A 19 1.88 2.69 6.62
CA MET A 19 2.45 1.68 5.71
C MET A 19 1.65 0.38 5.63
N MET A 20 0.75 0.14 6.58
CA MET A 20 -0.07 -1.09 6.61
C MET A 20 -1.51 -0.87 6.16
N GLU A 21 -1.92 0.39 5.94
CA GLU A 21 -3.29 0.75 5.57
C GLU A 21 -3.65 0.33 4.14
N GLY A 22 -2.65 0.14 3.27
CA GLY A 22 -2.86 -0.31 1.90
C GLY A 22 -2.84 -1.84 1.71
N VAL A 23 -2.53 -2.63 2.75
CA VAL A 23 -2.49 -4.10 2.62
C VAL A 23 -3.91 -4.64 2.45
N GLY A 24 -4.11 -5.47 1.43
CA GLY A 24 -5.43 -5.94 1.02
C GLY A 24 -6.14 -5.03 0.01
N ALA A 25 -5.59 -3.85 -0.30
CA ALA A 25 -6.17 -2.96 -1.31
C ALA A 25 -6.10 -3.61 -2.70
N ARG A 26 -7.14 -3.36 -3.50
CA ARG A 26 -7.16 -3.76 -4.91
C ARG A 26 -6.43 -2.73 -5.74
N VAL A 27 -5.58 -3.20 -6.64
CA VAL A 27 -4.73 -2.37 -7.48
C VAL A 27 -4.79 -2.81 -8.93
N VAL A 28 -4.52 -1.88 -9.83
CA VAL A 28 -4.35 -2.11 -11.27
C VAL A 28 -3.04 -1.49 -11.72
N ARG A 29 -2.59 -1.84 -12.93
CA ARG A 29 -1.50 -1.13 -13.61
C ARG A 29 -1.71 0.39 -13.57
N GLY A 30 -0.66 1.13 -13.24
CA GLY A 30 -0.63 2.58 -13.13
C GLY A 30 -0.09 3.28 -14.39
N PRO A 31 0.01 4.61 -14.36
CA PRO A 31 0.46 5.40 -15.51
C PRO A 31 1.94 5.17 -15.85
N ASP A 32 2.78 4.89 -14.86
CA ASP A 32 4.22 4.65 -15.05
C ASP A 32 4.56 3.17 -15.33
N TRP A 33 3.55 2.33 -15.53
CA TRP A 33 3.71 0.89 -15.69
C TRP A 33 4.60 0.53 -16.89
N LYS A 34 5.70 -0.16 -16.61
CA LYS A 34 6.67 -0.63 -17.61
C LYS A 34 6.92 -2.15 -17.60
N TRP A 35 6.12 -2.89 -16.84
CA TRP A 35 6.34 -4.32 -16.55
C TRP A 35 5.59 -5.27 -17.50
N GLY A 36 5.17 -4.77 -18.66
CA GLY A 36 4.54 -5.57 -19.71
C GLY A 36 3.17 -6.14 -19.30
N LYS A 37 3.02 -7.47 -19.37
CA LYS A 37 1.78 -8.21 -19.03
C LYS A 37 1.94 -9.05 -17.74
N GLN A 38 2.84 -8.66 -16.83
CA GLN A 38 2.99 -9.35 -15.54
C GLN A 38 1.72 -9.34 -14.69
N ASP A 39 0.88 -8.33 -14.88
CA ASP A 39 -0.42 -8.20 -14.23
C ASP A 39 -1.50 -9.11 -14.84
N GLY A 40 -1.23 -9.76 -15.98
CA GLY A 40 -2.21 -10.58 -16.71
C GLY A 40 -2.85 -9.87 -17.91
N GLY A 41 -2.59 -8.58 -18.11
CA GLY A 41 -3.13 -7.79 -19.21
C GLY A 41 -3.97 -6.60 -18.74
N GLU A 42 -4.35 -5.73 -19.68
CA GLU A 42 -5.03 -4.47 -19.34
C GLU A 42 -6.35 -4.75 -18.60
N GLY A 43 -6.54 -4.07 -17.46
CA GLY A 43 -7.72 -4.23 -16.61
C GLY A 43 -7.63 -5.38 -15.60
N HIS A 44 -6.53 -6.14 -15.54
CA HIS A 44 -6.35 -7.11 -14.46
C HIS A 44 -6.09 -6.43 -13.13
N LEU A 45 -6.70 -7.02 -12.10
CA LEU A 45 -6.59 -6.58 -10.73
C LEU A 45 -5.54 -7.40 -9.99
N GLY A 46 -4.95 -6.76 -9.00
CA GLY A 46 -4.09 -7.37 -8.01
C GLY A 46 -4.50 -6.94 -6.62
N THR A 47 -3.99 -7.66 -5.64
CA THR A 47 -4.16 -7.35 -4.23
C THR A 47 -2.80 -7.03 -3.63
N VAL A 48 -2.71 -5.91 -2.92
CA VAL A 48 -1.51 -5.59 -2.15
C VAL A 48 -1.35 -6.63 -1.03
N ARG A 49 -0.25 -7.35 -1.05
CA ARG A 49 0.06 -8.37 -0.05
C ARG A 49 0.85 -7.81 1.12
N ASN A 50 1.85 -6.99 0.84
CA ASN A 50 2.73 -6.41 1.85
C ASN A 50 3.49 -5.21 1.26
N PHE A 51 3.91 -4.28 2.12
CA PHE A 51 4.88 -3.25 1.73
C PHE A 51 6.27 -3.69 2.20
N GLU A 52 7.22 -3.83 1.27
CA GLU A 52 8.62 -4.09 1.67
C GLU A 52 9.26 -2.80 2.20
N SER A 53 8.86 -1.66 1.64
CA SER A 53 9.39 -0.33 1.94
C SER A 53 8.31 0.74 1.72
N PRO A 54 8.52 2.01 2.16
CA PRO A 54 7.65 3.14 1.78
C PRO A 54 7.49 3.32 0.27
N GLU A 55 8.47 2.81 -0.46
CA GLU A 55 8.65 3.05 -1.89
C GLU A 55 8.35 1.81 -2.73
N GLU A 56 8.21 0.65 -2.09
CA GLU A 56 8.03 -0.65 -2.74
C GLU A 56 6.92 -1.47 -2.09
N VAL A 57 6.04 -1.99 -2.94
CA VAL A 57 4.88 -2.77 -2.54
C VAL A 57 4.83 -4.10 -3.29
N VAL A 58 4.53 -5.17 -2.57
CA VAL A 58 4.31 -6.51 -3.10
C VAL A 58 2.83 -6.67 -3.43
N VAL A 59 2.54 -7.01 -4.68
CA VAL A 59 1.20 -7.27 -5.19
C VAL A 59 1.11 -8.71 -5.67
N VAL A 60 -0.01 -9.35 -5.34
CA VAL A 60 -0.41 -10.63 -5.93
C VAL A 60 -1.53 -10.35 -6.91
N TRP A 61 -1.26 -10.54 -8.20
CA TRP A 61 -2.24 -10.46 -9.27
C TRP A 61 -3.19 -11.66 -9.22
N ASP A 62 -4.44 -11.49 -9.66
CA ASP A 62 -5.43 -12.58 -9.66
C ASP A 62 -5.01 -13.78 -10.54
N ASN A 63 -4.12 -13.56 -11.51
CA ASN A 63 -3.51 -14.61 -12.31
C ASN A 63 -2.49 -15.48 -11.50
N GLY A 64 -2.27 -15.18 -10.21
CA GLY A 64 -1.35 -15.88 -9.32
C GLY A 64 0.09 -15.35 -9.36
N THR A 65 0.40 -14.38 -10.23
CA THR A 65 1.71 -13.75 -10.29
C THR A 65 1.90 -12.81 -9.10
N ALA A 66 2.99 -12.99 -8.36
CA ALA A 66 3.40 -12.09 -7.28
C ALA A 66 4.66 -11.32 -7.69
N ALA A 67 4.65 -10.00 -7.53
CA ALA A 67 5.78 -9.15 -7.88
C ALA A 67 5.78 -7.87 -7.03
N ASN A 68 6.95 -7.22 -6.97
CA ASN A 68 7.16 -5.94 -6.30
C ASN A 68 7.12 -4.79 -7.29
N TYR A 69 6.54 -3.67 -6.85
CA TYR A 69 6.30 -2.49 -7.67
C TYR A 69 6.59 -1.21 -6.89
N ARG A 70 6.88 -0.13 -7.62
CA ARG A 70 7.20 1.16 -7.03
C ARG A 70 5.94 1.95 -6.74
N CYS A 71 5.86 2.51 -5.53
CA CYS A 71 4.79 3.39 -5.09
C CYS A 71 5.31 4.75 -4.58
N SER A 72 6.58 5.07 -4.82
CA SER A 72 7.22 6.36 -4.54
C SER A 72 8.01 6.83 -5.76
N GLY A 73 7.85 8.11 -6.12
CA GLY A 73 8.51 8.74 -7.29
C GLY A 73 7.92 8.32 -8.64
N SER A 74 7.83 7.01 -8.91
CA SER A 74 7.10 6.42 -10.03
C SER A 74 5.96 5.58 -9.50
N TYR A 75 4.76 5.75 -10.05
CA TYR A 75 3.58 5.02 -9.61
C TYR A 75 3.23 3.95 -10.65
N ASP A 76 3.87 2.78 -10.49
CA ASP A 76 3.59 1.63 -11.34
C ASP A 76 2.17 1.08 -11.10
N LEU A 77 1.53 1.40 -9.97
CA LEU A 77 0.22 0.89 -9.58
C LEU A 77 -0.76 2.02 -9.28
N ARG A 78 -2.06 1.76 -9.49
CA ARG A 78 -3.16 2.59 -8.99
C ARG A 78 -4.07 1.76 -8.11
N VAL A 79 -4.45 2.31 -6.97
CA VAL A 79 -5.48 1.72 -6.11
C VAL A 79 -6.83 1.85 -6.81
N GLN A 80 -7.52 0.73 -6.99
CA GLN A 80 -8.94 0.72 -7.28
C GLN A 80 -9.68 0.83 -5.97
N ASP A 81 -10.48 1.88 -5.83
CA ASP A 81 -11.35 2.07 -4.68
C ASP A 81 -12.21 0.81 -4.50
N SER A 82 -11.98 0.13 -3.40
CA SER A 82 -12.81 -0.97 -2.92
C SER A 82 -13.27 -0.59 -1.53
N ALA A 83 -13.87 0.60 -1.38
CA ALA A 83 -14.65 0.88 -0.20
C ALA A 83 -15.96 0.07 -0.29
N PRO A 84 -16.21 -0.94 0.56
CA PRO A 84 -17.58 -1.34 0.84
C PRO A 84 -18.25 -0.15 1.54
N THR A 85 -19.33 0.36 0.94
CA THR A 85 -20.31 1.24 1.63
C THR A 85 -20.85 0.60 2.90
#